data_AF-A0A257JB54-F1
#
_entry.id   AF-A0A257JB54-F1
#
_cell.length_a   1.000
_cell.length_b   1.000
_cell.length_c   1.000
_cell.angle_alpha   90.00
_cell.angle_beta   90.00
_cell.angle_gamma   90.00
#
_symmetry.space_group_name_H-M   'P 1'
#
loop_
_entity.id
_entity.type
_entity.pdbx_description
1 polymer ?
#
loop_
_entity_poly.entity_id
_entity_poly.type
_entity_poly.pdbx_seq_one_letter_code
_entity_poly.pdbx_strand_id
1 'polypeptide(L)' 'MSEYHAVTHWQRGSQPFSDNRYSRRHDWRFDGGAVVPGSSSPSVVPLPMSDPGAVDPEEAFVAAL' A
#
# COMPACT_ATOMS: atom_id res chain seq x y z
N MET A 1 17.87 -14.49 17.46
CA MET A 1 16.56 -14.05 16.94
C MET A 1 16.82 -13.16 15.75
N SER A 2 16.03 -13.28 14.69
CA SER A 2 16.15 -12.45 13.50
C SER A 2 15.06 -11.38 13.54
N GLU A 3 15.39 -10.14 13.17
CA GLU A 3 14.45 -9.03 13.02
C GLU A 3 14.18 -8.80 11.53
N TYR A 4 12.94 -8.50 11.18
CA TYR A 4 12.51 -8.24 9.81
C TYR A 4 11.75 -6.91 9.79
N HIS A 5 12.10 -6.03 8.86
CA HIS A 5 11.53 -4.69 8.78
C HIS A 5 10.99 -4.39 7.38
N ALA A 6 9.84 -3.73 7.34
CA ALA A 6 9.29 -3.10 6.15
C ALA A 6 8.81 -1.70 6.52
N VAL A 7 9.03 -0.73 5.64
CA VAL A 7 8.60 0.66 5.84
C VAL A 7 7.48 0.96 4.86
N THR A 8 6.29 1.25 5.41
CA THR A 8 5.14 1.73 4.63
C THR A 8 5.19 3.25 4.56
N HIS A 9 5.27 3.79 3.35
CA HIS A 9 5.36 5.23 3.11
C HIS A 9 4.24 5.69 2.18
N TRP A 10 3.27 6.39 2.76
CA TRP A 10 2.15 7.01 2.05
C TRP A 10 2.29 8.53 2.04
N GLN A 11 1.95 9.14 0.91
CA GLN A 11 1.90 10.59 0.77
C GLN A 11 0.62 11.01 0.05
N ARG A 12 -0.12 11.96 0.63
CA ARG A 12 -1.35 12.50 0.03
C ARG A 12 -1.12 13.43 -1.17
N GLY A 13 0.12 13.90 -1.37
CA GLY A 13 0.41 14.99 -2.31
C GLY A 13 -0.48 16.21 -2.07
N SER A 14 -1.21 16.65 -3.10
CA SER A 14 -2.17 17.76 -3.04
C SER A 14 -3.60 17.32 -2.68
N GLN A 15 -3.86 16.02 -2.48
CA GLN A 15 -5.21 15.52 -2.25
C GLN A 15 -5.78 16.02 -0.91
N PRO A 16 -7.08 16.38 -0.87
CA PRO A 16 -7.79 16.58 0.38
C PRO A 16 -7.79 15.28 1.20
N PHE A 17 -7.55 15.41 2.50
CA PHE A 17 -7.61 14.25 3.40
C PHE A 17 -9.00 14.11 4.05
N SER A 18 -9.67 15.24 4.27
CA SER A 18 -10.92 15.32 5.03
C SER A 18 -12.13 14.72 4.32
N ASP A 19 -12.09 14.57 3.00
CA ASP A 19 -13.19 14.02 2.21
C ASP A 19 -13.13 12.48 2.08
N ASN A 20 -12.07 11.86 2.62
CA ASN A 20 -11.79 10.44 2.55
C ASN A 20 -11.56 9.87 1.13
N ARG A 21 -11.48 10.72 0.10
CA ARG A 21 -11.37 10.34 -1.32
C ARG A 21 -9.94 10.37 -1.86
N TYR A 22 -8.94 10.44 -0.97
CA TYR A 22 -7.52 10.39 -1.33
C TYR A 22 -7.11 9.01 -1.86
N SER A 23 -6.01 8.97 -2.63
CA SER A 23 -5.45 7.71 -3.10
C SER A 23 -4.88 6.92 -1.94
N ARG A 24 -5.07 5.60 -1.96
CA ARG A 24 -4.48 4.66 -1.01
C ARG A 24 -3.17 4.06 -1.53
N ARG A 25 -2.71 4.48 -2.71
CA ARG A 25 -1.40 4.11 -3.26
C ARG A 25 -0.28 4.60 -2.33
N HIS A 26 0.59 3.68 -1.91
CA HIS A 26 1.73 3.92 -1.02
C HIS A 26 2.85 2.93 -1.33
N ASP A 27 4.08 3.22 -0.93
CA ASP A 27 5.21 2.32 -1.19
C ASP A 27 5.57 1.50 0.05
N TRP A 28 5.85 0.21 -0.15
CA TRP A 28 6.56 -0.62 0.82
C TRP A 28 8.04 -0.61 0.46
N ARG A 29 8.89 -0.31 1.45
CA ARG A 29 10.34 -0.27 1.29
C ARG A 29 10.97 -1.31 2.20
N PHE A 30 11.79 -2.17 1.61
CA PHE A 30 12.48 -3.25 2.30
C PHE A 30 13.96 -2.90 2.48
N ASP A 31 14.58 -3.54 3.47
CA ASP A 31 15.99 -3.37 3.84
C ASP A 31 16.97 -3.62 2.68
N GLY A 32 16.68 -4.58 1.80
CA GLY A 32 17.43 -4.86 0.57
C GLY A 32 17.28 -3.83 -0.55
N GLY A 33 16.54 -2.74 -0.33
CA GLY A 33 16.32 -1.67 -1.30
C GLY A 33 15.15 -1.91 -2.26
N ALA A 34 14.45 -3.04 -2.15
CA ALA A 34 13.24 -3.29 -2.92
C ALA A 34 12.14 -2.29 -2.54
N VAL A 35 11.45 -1.76 -3.55
CA VAL A 35 10.30 -0.88 -3.39
C VAL A 35 9.12 -1.52 -4.10
N VAL A 36 8.09 -1.88 -3.35
CA VAL A 36 6.88 -2.53 -3.87
C VAL A 36 5.72 -1.53 -3.83
N PRO A 37 5.05 -1.28 -4.96
CA PRO A 37 3.77 -0.59 -5.00
C PRO A 37 2.72 -1.28 -4.13
N GLY A 38 2.22 -0.58 -3.11
CA GLY A 38 1.13 -1.02 -2.25
C GLY A 38 -0.14 -0.16 -2.39
N SER A 39 -1.32 -0.75 -2.20
CA SER A 39 -2.61 -0.07 -2.11
C SER A 39 -3.55 -0.82 -1.16
N SER A 40 -4.69 -0.22 -0.79
CA SER A 40 -5.82 -1.01 -0.29
C SER A 40 -6.43 -1.87 -1.40
N SER A 41 -7.05 -2.99 -1.02
CA SER A 41 -7.80 -3.83 -1.94
C SER A 41 -9.02 -3.08 -2.52
N PRO A 42 -9.29 -3.16 -3.83
CA PRO A 42 -10.52 -2.65 -4.44
C PRO A 42 -11.81 -3.23 -3.84
N SER A 43 -11.73 -4.41 -3.21
CA SER A 43 -12.84 -5.07 -2.54
C SER A 43 -13.22 -4.40 -1.20
N VAL A 44 -12.26 -3.72 -0.56
CA VAL A 44 -12.43 -3.04 0.74
C VAL A 44 -12.60 -1.54 0.56
N VAL A 45 -11.75 -0.93 -0.27
CA VAL A 45 -11.82 0.49 -0.64
C VAL A 45 -12.06 0.58 -2.15
N PRO A 46 -13.20 1.12 -2.61
CA PRO A 46 -13.51 1.15 -4.03
C PRO A 46 -12.53 1.98 -4.87
N LEU A 47 -12.53 1.72 -6.18
CA LEU A 47 -11.93 2.62 -7.16
C LEU A 47 -12.67 3.98 -7.17
N PRO A 48 -11.98 5.11 -7.44
CA PRO A 48 -10.57 5.24 -7.80
C PRO A 48 -9.62 5.45 -6.60
N MET A 49 -10.06 5.21 -5.36
CA MET A 49 -9.21 5.44 -4.18
C MET A 49 -8.15 4.34 -4.04
N SER A 50 -8.49 3.11 -4.41
CA SER A 50 -7.51 2.02 -4.56
C SER A 50 -6.84 2.06 -5.93
N ASP A 51 -5.57 1.64 -5.98
CA ASP A 51 -4.84 1.37 -7.21
C ASP A 51 -4.83 -0.15 -7.47
N PRO A 52 -5.56 -0.64 -8.49
CA PRO A 52 -5.64 -2.08 -8.79
C PRO A 52 -4.34 -2.63 -9.41
N GLY A 53 -3.37 -1.78 -9.77
CA GLY A 53 -2.05 -2.20 -10.24
C GLY A 53 -1.01 -2.36 -9.11
N ALA A 54 -1.37 -2.02 -7.88
CA ALA A 54 -0.51 -2.15 -6.70
C ALA A 54 -0.94 -3.35 -5.85
N VAL A 55 0.02 -3.95 -5.13
CA VAL A 55 -0.24 -5.10 -4.26
C VAL A 55 -1.09 -4.65 -3.07
N ASP A 56 -2.14 -5.40 -2.74
CA ASP A 56 -2.89 -5.18 -1.51
C ASP A 56 -2.41 -6.08 -0.35
N PRO A 57 -2.66 -5.73 0.92
CA PRO A 57 -2.22 -6.52 2.07
C PRO A 57 -2.78 -7.95 2.07
N GLU A 58 -3.99 -8.15 1.56
CA GLU A 58 -4.63 -9.47 1.50
C GLU A 58 -3.91 -10.38 0.49
N GLU A 59 -3.58 -9.88 -0.70
CA GLU A 59 -2.75 -10.56 -1.71
C GLU A 59 -1.34 -10.85 -1.17
N ALA A 60 -0.71 -9.86 -0.51
CA ALA A 60 0.63 -10.02 0.07
C ALA A 60 0.66 -11.07 1.18
N PHE A 61 -0.40 -11.15 2.00
CA PHE A 61 -0.53 -12.17 3.04
C PHE A 61 -0.62 -13.58 2.44
N VAL A 62 -1.40 -13.77 1.38
CA VAL A 62 -1.49 -15.05 0.68
C VAL A 62 -0.16 -15.42 0.03
N ALA A 63 0.56 -14.45 -0.54
CA ALA A 63 1.85 -14.67 -1.18
C ALA A 63 3.00 -14.98 -0.20
N ALA A 64 2.83 -14.73 1.10
CA ALA A 64 3.85 -14.95 2.12
C ALA A 64 3.90 -16.40 2.66
N LEU A 65 2.97 -17.27 2.24
CA LEU A 65 2.85 -18.67 2.62
C LEU A 65 3.60 -19.60 1.66
#